data_AF-A0A524CKC7-F1
#
_entry.id   AF-A0A524CKC7-F1
#
_cell.length_a   1.000
_cell.length_b   1.000
_cell.length_c   1.000
_cell.angle_alpha   90.00
_cell.angle_beta   90.00
_cell.angle_gamma   90.00
#
_symmetry.space_group_name_H-M   'P 1'
#
loop_
_entity.id
_entity.type
_entity.pdbx_description
1 polymer ?
#
loop_
_entity_poly.entity_id
_entity_poly.type
_entity_poly.pdbx_seq_one_letter_code
_entity_poly.pdbx_strand_id
1 'polypeptide(L)'
;MFVAEKVIEIYQQHYICISCLGRMFSLLGTETTNFERGKSLLLTLTMENHHHLLSPDDNQEECVRTLRILAENANFLPAREVLKKEGIKINPIEAPKICYLCNDIFSRIDTYARDAIAQIENFEFKHILVGCAMDPQIINLEDQFKVQFNLLESESIKSHFNREVGKLISEAINKPPEFLLPDITIVFDITPQSYSIDLIVRALFIYGRYNKYLRNIPQTHWNCGNCMGKGCELCNFTGKQYPTSVEELISPFFVSESFATDSKFHGAGR
;
A
#
# COMPACT_ATOMS: atom_id res chain seq x y z
N MET A 1 8.31 17.47 -27.34
CA MET A 1 7.03 17.20 -26.64
C MET A 1 7.33 17.06 -25.15
N PHE A 2 6.68 17.84 -24.27
CA PHE A 2 7.02 17.92 -22.84
C PHE A 2 7.21 16.56 -22.16
N VAL A 3 6.27 15.61 -22.33
CA VAL A 3 6.35 14.28 -21.71
C VAL A 3 7.54 13.47 -22.24
N ALA A 4 7.79 13.51 -23.55
CA ALA A 4 8.90 12.82 -24.19
C ALA A 4 10.25 13.30 -23.62
N GLU A 5 10.44 14.62 -23.58
CA GLU A 5 11.66 15.25 -23.05
C GLU A 5 11.91 14.81 -21.60
N LYS A 6 10.86 14.83 -20.77
CA LYS A 6 10.97 14.41 -19.36
C LYS A 6 11.32 12.94 -19.18
N VAL A 7 10.74 12.05 -19.99
CA VAL A 7 11.10 10.62 -19.97
C VAL A 7 12.60 10.45 -20.26
N ILE A 8 13.12 11.16 -21.26
CA ILE A 8 14.54 11.09 -21.62
C ILE A 8 15.44 11.71 -20.53
N GLU A 9 15.09 12.87 -19.97
CA GLU A 9 15.81 13.50 -18.85
C GLU A 9 15.91 12.56 -17.64
N ILE A 10 14.81 11.87 -17.29
CA ILE A 10 14.77 10.91 -16.19
C ILE A 10 15.79 9.79 -16.43
N TYR A 11 15.70 9.11 -17.58
CA TYR A 11 16.55 7.96 -17.85
C TYR A 11 18.00 8.33 -18.16
N GLN A 12 18.32 9.59 -18.43
CA GLN A 12 19.71 10.05 -18.47
C GLN A 12 20.39 10.03 -17.09
N GLN A 13 19.61 10.16 -16.01
CA GLN A 13 20.15 10.32 -14.66
C GLN A 13 19.87 9.11 -13.76
N HIS A 14 18.68 8.53 -13.88
CA HIS A 14 18.21 7.49 -12.97
C HIS A 14 17.49 6.38 -13.73
N TYR A 15 17.72 5.13 -13.32
CA TYR A 15 16.85 4.03 -13.70
C TYR A 15 15.65 4.00 -12.77
N ILE A 16 14.44 4.05 -13.35
CA ILE A 16 13.18 3.77 -12.65
C ILE A 16 12.42 2.67 -13.38
N CYS A 17 11.66 1.84 -12.66
CA CYS A 17 10.85 0.80 -13.27
C CYS A 17 9.67 1.39 -14.05
N ILE A 18 9.09 0.58 -14.95
CA ILE A 18 7.98 0.98 -15.83
C ILE A 18 6.79 1.54 -15.03
N SER A 19 6.42 0.90 -13.91
CA SER A 19 5.33 1.39 -13.05
C SER A 19 5.66 2.74 -12.41
N CYS A 20 6.89 2.96 -11.96
CA CYS A 20 7.33 4.26 -11.45
C CYS A 20 7.33 5.33 -12.53
N LEU A 21 7.73 4.99 -13.77
CA LEU A 21 7.63 5.92 -14.90
C LEU A 21 6.17 6.34 -15.12
N GLY A 22 5.24 5.38 -15.20
CA GLY A 22 3.83 5.71 -15.38
C GLY A 22 3.22 6.47 -14.20
N ARG A 23 3.68 6.22 -12.97
CA ARG A 23 3.29 6.99 -11.78
C ARG A 23 3.65 8.46 -11.89
N MET A 24 4.80 8.79 -12.48
CA MET A 24 5.25 10.18 -12.63
C MET A 24 4.34 11.01 -13.54
N PHE A 25 3.51 10.36 -14.35
CA PHE A 25 2.55 10.98 -15.25
C PHE A 25 1.12 10.49 -15.00
N SER A 26 0.82 10.01 -13.78
CA SER A 26 -0.43 9.30 -13.47
C SER A 26 -1.70 10.13 -13.64
N LEU A 27 -1.63 11.45 -13.54
CA LEU A 27 -2.78 12.34 -13.75
C LEU A 27 -3.04 12.63 -15.24
N LEU A 28 -2.17 12.17 -16.13
CA LEU A 28 -2.32 12.29 -17.58
C LEU A 28 -2.87 10.98 -18.17
N GLY A 29 -4.04 11.06 -18.80
CA GLY A 29 -4.73 9.89 -19.37
C GLY A 29 -5.35 9.01 -18.28
N THR A 30 -6.68 8.82 -18.35
CA THR A 30 -7.49 8.05 -17.40
C THR A 30 -7.73 6.61 -17.88
N GLU A 31 -8.31 5.76 -17.04
CA GLU A 31 -8.69 4.38 -17.38
C GLU A 31 -7.52 3.49 -17.88
N THR A 32 -6.34 3.65 -17.29
CA THR A 32 -5.16 2.82 -17.57
C THR A 32 -4.32 2.61 -16.32
N THR A 33 -3.52 1.54 -16.30
CA THR A 33 -2.56 1.27 -15.22
C THR A 33 -1.27 2.08 -15.39
N ASN A 34 -0.55 2.30 -14.30
CA ASN A 34 0.78 2.94 -14.37
C ASN A 34 1.78 2.10 -15.17
N PHE A 35 1.65 0.76 -15.13
CA PHE A 35 2.49 -0.11 -15.94
C PHE A 35 2.24 0.10 -17.44
N GLU A 36 0.97 0.10 -17.87
CA GLU A 36 0.59 0.36 -19.26
C GLU A 36 1.01 1.75 -19.71
N ARG A 37 0.78 2.78 -18.88
CA ARG A 37 1.19 4.16 -19.18
C ARG A 37 2.70 4.25 -19.40
N GLY A 38 3.50 3.74 -18.46
CA GLY A 38 4.95 3.74 -18.57
C GLY A 38 5.43 2.96 -19.81
N LYS A 39 4.85 1.79 -20.08
CA LYS A 39 5.19 0.98 -21.25
C LYS A 39 4.84 1.69 -22.55
N SER A 40 3.71 2.38 -22.60
CA SER A 40 3.24 3.14 -23.76
C SER A 40 4.16 4.32 -24.04
N LEU A 41 4.61 5.05 -23.02
CA LEU A 41 5.59 6.13 -23.18
C LEU A 41 6.89 5.62 -23.81
N LEU A 42 7.45 4.53 -23.28
CA LEU A 42 8.69 3.95 -23.81
C LEU A 42 8.51 3.39 -25.23
N LEU A 43 7.38 2.74 -25.50
CA LEU A 43 7.09 2.17 -26.81
C LEU A 43 6.91 3.24 -27.88
N THR A 44 6.13 4.29 -27.59
CA THR A 44 5.93 5.41 -28.52
C THR A 44 7.24 6.09 -28.86
N LEU A 45 8.08 6.40 -27.86
CA LEU A 45 9.40 7.00 -28.10
C LEU A 45 10.30 6.09 -28.93
N THR A 46 10.25 4.78 -28.69
CA THR A 46 10.99 3.79 -29.49
C THR A 46 10.53 3.84 -30.95
N MET A 47 9.22 3.82 -31.20
CA MET A 47 8.66 3.82 -32.55
C MET A 47 8.96 5.12 -33.31
N GLU A 48 8.81 6.27 -32.65
CA GLU A 48 9.07 7.59 -33.24
C GLU A 48 10.55 7.72 -33.64
N ASN A 49 11.47 7.37 -32.74
CA ASN A 49 12.91 7.44 -33.05
C ASN A 49 13.35 6.37 -34.06
N HIS A 50 12.71 5.20 -34.10
CA HIS A 50 12.97 4.22 -35.16
C HIS A 50 12.49 4.72 -36.52
N HIS A 51 11.32 5.34 -36.59
CA HIS A 51 10.81 5.93 -37.83
C HIS A 51 11.75 7.01 -38.38
N HIS A 52 12.22 7.92 -37.53
CA HIS A 52 13.17 8.96 -37.92
C HIS A 52 14.55 8.39 -38.30
N LEU A 53 15.01 7.35 -37.61
CA LEU A 53 16.26 6.66 -37.96
C LEU A 53 16.21 6.07 -39.39
N LEU A 54 15.05 5.56 -39.83
CA LEU A 54 14.86 5.02 -41.18
C LEU A 54 14.67 6.10 -42.25
N SER A 55 14.49 7.36 -41.86
CA SER A 55 14.26 8.49 -42.76
C SER A 55 15.58 9.21 -43.06
N PRO A 56 15.78 9.76 -44.27
CA PRO A 56 17.04 10.41 -44.68
C PRO A 56 17.27 11.82 -44.07
N ASP A 57 16.78 12.08 -42.86
CA ASP A 57 16.85 13.38 -42.19
C ASP A 57 18.14 13.57 -41.35
N ASP A 58 18.52 14.82 -41.13
CA ASP A 58 19.72 15.30 -40.40
C ASP A 58 19.78 14.94 -38.89
N ASN A 59 18.89 14.08 -38.39
CA ASN A 59 18.75 13.81 -36.94
C ASN A 59 19.03 12.36 -36.52
N GLN A 60 19.69 11.57 -37.37
CA GLN A 60 19.97 10.16 -37.09
C GLN A 60 20.79 9.94 -35.81
N GLU A 61 21.79 10.77 -35.55
CA GLU A 61 22.63 10.65 -34.35
C GLU A 61 21.79 10.81 -33.06
N GLU A 62 20.89 11.79 -33.04
CA GLU A 62 19.99 12.04 -31.93
C GLU A 62 18.97 10.91 -31.73
N CYS A 63 18.46 10.33 -32.82
CA CYS A 63 17.57 9.17 -32.77
C CYS A 63 18.27 7.96 -32.15
N VAL A 64 19.51 7.69 -32.57
CA VAL A 64 20.33 6.60 -32.01
C VAL A 64 20.63 6.86 -30.54
N ARG A 65 20.94 8.10 -30.16
CA ARG A 65 21.17 8.51 -28.77
C ARG A 65 19.95 8.22 -27.89
N THR A 66 18.77 8.62 -28.35
CA THR A 66 17.52 8.38 -27.64
C THR A 66 17.21 6.89 -27.52
N LEU A 67 17.33 6.12 -28.61
CA LEU A 67 17.13 4.68 -28.59
C LEU A 67 18.12 3.99 -27.63
N ARG A 68 19.37 4.44 -27.53
CA ARG A 68 20.34 3.93 -26.54
C ARG A 68 19.90 4.21 -25.11
N ILE A 69 19.41 5.41 -24.82
CA ILE A 69 18.89 5.74 -23.48
C ILE A 69 17.74 4.79 -23.12
N LEU A 70 16.79 4.54 -24.03
CA LEU A 70 15.68 3.61 -23.77
C LEU A 70 16.17 2.16 -23.63
N ALA A 71 17.12 1.74 -24.47
CA ALA A 71 17.64 0.38 -24.50
C ALA A 71 18.51 0.04 -23.28
N GLU A 72 19.45 0.93 -22.93
CA GLU A 72 20.50 0.70 -21.94
C GLU A 72 20.13 1.28 -20.58
N ASN A 73 19.59 2.51 -20.54
CA ASN A 73 19.27 3.17 -19.28
C ASN A 73 17.91 2.76 -18.75
N ALA A 74 16.87 2.76 -19.58
CA ALA A 74 15.53 2.30 -19.20
C ALA A 74 15.36 0.77 -19.22
N ASN A 75 16.37 0.04 -19.73
CA ASN A 75 16.31 -1.41 -19.93
C ASN A 75 15.05 -1.87 -20.68
N PHE A 76 14.68 -1.13 -21.74
CA PHE A 76 13.46 -1.41 -22.50
C PHE A 76 13.75 -2.33 -23.69
N LEU A 77 13.22 -3.56 -23.63
CA LEU A 77 13.49 -4.60 -24.62
C LEU A 77 13.18 -4.17 -26.08
N PRO A 78 12.04 -3.54 -26.41
CA PRO A 78 11.77 -3.12 -27.78
C PRO A 78 12.84 -2.20 -28.37
N ALA A 79 13.36 -1.24 -27.60
CA ALA A 79 14.43 -0.34 -28.07
C ALA A 79 15.74 -1.10 -28.32
N ARG A 80 16.06 -2.09 -27.48
CA ARG A 80 17.24 -2.96 -27.68
C ARG A 80 17.15 -3.75 -28.98
N GLU A 81 15.99 -4.32 -29.27
CA GLU A 81 15.78 -5.10 -30.49
C GLU A 81 15.81 -4.23 -31.74
N VAL A 82 15.30 -2.99 -31.69
CA VAL A 82 15.46 -2.00 -32.77
C VAL A 82 16.94 -1.75 -33.06
N LEU A 83 17.75 -1.38 -32.05
CA LEU A 83 19.17 -1.10 -32.24
C LEU A 83 19.93 -2.29 -32.81
N LYS A 84 19.65 -3.51 -32.32
CA LYS A 84 20.24 -4.74 -32.88
C LYS A 84 19.89 -4.95 -34.34
N LYS A 85 18.63 -4.76 -34.72
CA LYS A 85 18.14 -4.93 -36.09
C LYS A 85 18.82 -3.97 -37.07
N GLU A 86 19.03 -2.73 -36.64
CA GLU A 86 19.71 -1.70 -37.44
C GLU A 86 21.25 -1.81 -37.38
N GLY A 87 21.80 -2.89 -36.80
CA GLY A 87 23.25 -3.14 -36.75
C GLY A 87 24.03 -2.25 -35.78
N ILE A 88 23.35 -1.56 -34.86
CA ILE A 88 23.95 -0.65 -33.89
C ILE A 88 24.36 -1.44 -32.63
N LYS A 89 25.65 -1.37 -32.28
CA LYS A 89 26.20 -2.06 -31.10
C LYS A 89 25.64 -1.46 -29.81
N ILE A 90 25.01 -2.28 -28.98
CA ILE A 90 24.55 -1.91 -27.64
C ILE A 90 25.52 -2.43 -26.57
N ASN A 91 25.64 -1.68 -25.47
CA ASN A 91 26.37 -2.17 -24.33
C ASN A 91 25.59 -3.31 -23.65
N PRO A 92 26.27 -4.40 -23.22
CA PRO A 92 25.62 -5.42 -22.42
C PRO A 92 25.15 -4.83 -21.09
N ILE A 93 24.04 -5.35 -20.57
CA ILE A 93 23.58 -4.97 -19.23
C ILE A 93 24.45 -5.72 -18.23
N GLU A 94 25.31 -4.98 -17.53
CA GLU A 94 26.30 -5.55 -16.62
C GLU A 94 25.66 -6.16 -15.36
N ALA A 95 24.56 -5.60 -14.87
CA ALA A 95 23.82 -6.08 -13.71
C ALA A 95 22.33 -5.68 -13.76
N PRO A 96 21.43 -6.44 -13.11
CA PRO A 96 20.05 -6.01 -12.91
C PRO A 96 20.02 -4.68 -12.14
N LYS A 97 19.33 -3.68 -12.72
CA LYS A 97 19.17 -2.36 -12.10
C LYS A 97 17.98 -2.39 -11.15
N ILE A 98 18.18 -1.91 -9.92
CA ILE A 98 17.12 -1.71 -8.94
C ILE A 98 16.48 -0.34 -9.18
N CYS A 99 15.15 -0.27 -9.16
CA CYS A 99 14.45 1.01 -9.35
C CYS A 99 14.87 2.05 -8.31
N TYR A 100 15.37 3.20 -8.77
CA TYR A 100 15.79 4.31 -7.92
C TYR A 100 14.69 4.78 -6.97
N LEU A 101 13.44 4.81 -7.43
CA LEU A 101 12.32 5.33 -6.64
C LEU A 101 11.73 4.33 -5.65
N CYS A 102 11.47 3.09 -6.09
CA CYS A 102 10.68 2.15 -5.30
C CYS A 102 11.47 0.96 -4.77
N ASN A 103 12.77 0.84 -5.06
CA ASN A 103 13.57 -0.32 -4.66
C ASN A 103 12.90 -1.67 -5.01
N ASP A 104 12.25 -1.72 -6.16
CA ASP A 104 11.50 -2.86 -6.69
C ASP A 104 10.41 -3.42 -5.75
N ILE A 105 9.83 -2.59 -4.88
CA ILE A 105 8.66 -2.95 -4.04
C ILE A 105 7.55 -3.58 -4.90
N PHE A 106 7.28 -3.05 -6.09
CA PHE A 106 6.22 -3.53 -6.97
C PHE A 106 6.50 -4.89 -7.63
N SER A 107 7.72 -5.44 -7.53
CA SER A 107 8.01 -6.80 -8.00
C SER A 107 7.39 -7.88 -7.11
N ARG A 108 6.99 -7.52 -5.89
CA ARG A 108 6.48 -8.43 -4.85
C ARG A 108 4.98 -8.31 -4.59
N ILE A 109 4.21 -7.63 -5.45
CA ILE A 109 2.78 -7.35 -5.22
C ILE A 109 1.98 -8.64 -4.93
N ASP A 110 2.18 -9.71 -5.70
CA ASP A 110 1.52 -10.99 -5.46
C ASP A 110 1.85 -11.61 -4.09
N THR A 111 3.06 -11.36 -3.57
CA THR A 111 3.48 -11.85 -2.25
C THR A 111 2.78 -11.07 -1.16
N TYR A 112 2.72 -9.74 -1.25
CA TYR A 112 1.97 -8.90 -0.32
C TYR A 112 0.51 -9.31 -0.23
N ALA A 113 -0.13 -9.52 -1.39
CA ALA A 113 -1.53 -9.93 -1.45
C ALA A 113 -1.74 -11.30 -0.81
N ARG A 114 -0.91 -12.30 -1.15
CA ARG A 114 -1.00 -13.66 -0.60
C ARG A 114 -0.87 -13.67 0.93
N ASP A 115 0.12 -12.97 1.45
CA ASP A 115 0.39 -12.96 2.88
C ASP A 115 -0.72 -12.26 3.66
N ALA A 116 -1.25 -11.16 3.12
CA ALA A 116 -2.40 -10.49 3.72
C ALA A 116 -3.66 -11.37 3.74
N ILE A 117 -3.93 -12.09 2.64
CA ILE A 117 -5.07 -13.02 2.55
C ILE A 117 -4.94 -14.13 3.61
N ALA A 118 -3.75 -14.68 3.81
CA ALA A 118 -3.51 -15.70 4.82
C ALA A 118 -3.80 -15.19 6.25
N GLN A 119 -3.49 -13.92 6.55
CA GLN A 119 -3.75 -13.37 7.89
C GLN A 119 -5.23 -13.09 8.17
N ILE A 120 -6.04 -12.85 7.14
CA ILE A 120 -7.47 -12.52 7.28
C ILE A 120 -8.40 -13.74 7.10
N GLU A 121 -7.86 -14.93 6.80
CA GLU A 121 -8.66 -16.11 6.41
C GLU A 121 -9.69 -16.55 7.48
N ASN A 122 -9.36 -16.33 8.77
CA ASN A 122 -10.17 -16.77 9.91
C ASN A 122 -11.13 -15.67 10.41
N PHE A 123 -11.24 -14.54 9.70
CA PHE A 123 -12.12 -13.45 10.07
C PHE A 123 -13.43 -13.47 9.28
N GLU A 124 -14.52 -13.07 9.94
CA GLU A 124 -15.80 -12.81 9.29
C GLU A 124 -15.94 -11.32 8.98
N PHE A 125 -16.00 -10.96 7.69
CA PHE A 125 -16.09 -9.57 7.25
C PHE A 125 -16.75 -9.43 5.86
N LYS A 126 -17.16 -8.20 5.51
CA LYS A 126 -17.76 -7.84 4.22
C LYS A 126 -16.86 -6.92 3.39
N HIS A 127 -16.12 -6.02 4.03
CA HIS A 127 -15.33 -5.00 3.35
C HIS A 127 -13.93 -4.91 3.93
N ILE A 128 -12.97 -4.60 3.07
CA ILE A 128 -11.57 -4.37 3.46
C ILE A 128 -11.13 -2.95 3.13
N LEU A 129 -10.03 -2.52 3.71
CA LEU A 129 -9.27 -1.36 3.23
C LEU A 129 -7.79 -1.70 3.29
N VAL A 130 -7.03 -1.33 2.27
CA VAL A 130 -5.57 -1.49 2.27
C VAL A 130 -4.91 -0.13 2.46
N GLY A 131 -4.02 -0.07 3.45
CA GLY A 131 -3.16 1.06 3.74
C GLY A 131 -1.69 0.65 3.77
N CYS A 132 -0.80 1.64 3.74
CA CYS A 132 0.61 1.40 3.97
C CYS A 132 1.30 2.54 4.73
N ALA A 133 2.24 2.15 5.56
CA ALA A 133 3.36 2.95 6.00
C ALA A 133 4.57 2.57 5.13
N MET A 134 5.27 3.56 4.60
CA MET A 134 6.47 3.33 3.80
C MET A 134 7.63 4.04 4.45
N ASP A 135 8.80 3.44 4.33
CA ASP A 135 10.07 4.02 4.76
C ASP A 135 10.16 5.51 4.34
N PRO A 136 10.37 6.43 5.30
CA PRO A 136 10.49 7.87 5.01
C PRO A 136 11.56 8.19 3.95
N GLN A 137 12.62 7.39 3.84
CA GLN A 137 13.65 7.57 2.81
C GLN A 137 13.05 7.46 1.40
N ILE A 138 12.14 6.50 1.18
CA ILE A 138 11.47 6.30 -0.11
C ILE A 138 10.56 7.48 -0.44
N ILE A 139 9.80 7.96 0.56
CA ILE A 139 8.88 9.09 0.39
C ILE A 139 9.66 10.37 0.07
N ASN A 140 10.71 10.66 0.85
CA ASN A 140 11.54 11.85 0.65
C ASN A 140 12.26 11.81 -0.70
N LEU A 141 12.75 10.64 -1.10
CA LEU A 141 13.40 10.45 -2.40
C LEU A 141 12.46 10.73 -3.56
N GLU A 142 11.22 10.25 -3.46
CA GLU A 142 10.19 10.53 -4.45
C GLU A 142 9.84 12.02 -4.55
N ASP A 143 9.69 12.71 -3.42
CA ASP A 143 9.36 14.12 -3.42
C ASP A 143 10.51 14.96 -4.02
N GLN A 144 11.76 14.63 -3.68
CA GLN A 144 12.94 15.25 -4.31
C GLN A 144 12.97 15.00 -5.82
N PHE A 145 12.68 13.78 -6.25
CA PHE A 145 12.64 13.42 -7.66
C PHE A 145 11.55 14.21 -8.42
N LYS A 146 10.35 14.34 -7.86
CA LYS A 146 9.27 15.14 -8.47
C LYS A 146 9.66 16.60 -8.65
N VAL A 147 10.32 17.19 -7.65
CA VAL A 147 10.81 18.58 -7.71
C VAL A 147 11.90 18.72 -8.77
N GLN A 148 12.89 17.82 -8.78
CA GLN A 148 14.01 17.83 -9.72
C GLN A 148 13.56 17.83 -11.18
N PHE A 149 12.56 16.99 -11.51
CA PHE A 149 12.06 16.87 -12.88
C PHE A 149 10.81 17.73 -13.17
N ASN A 150 10.31 18.48 -12.19
CA ASN A 150 9.08 19.28 -12.28
C ASN A 150 7.84 18.45 -12.69
N LEU A 151 7.58 17.37 -11.96
CA LEU A 151 6.54 16.37 -12.24
C LEU A 151 5.30 16.59 -11.37
N LEU A 152 4.42 17.50 -11.80
CA LEU A 152 3.22 17.89 -11.07
C LEU A 152 2.08 16.86 -11.21
N GLU A 153 2.10 16.08 -12.29
CA GLU A 153 1.05 15.13 -12.66
C GLU A 153 1.27 13.72 -12.07
N SER A 154 2.00 13.62 -10.95
CA SER A 154 2.46 12.36 -10.39
C SER A 154 1.56 11.80 -9.29
N GLU A 155 1.47 10.47 -9.22
CA GLU A 155 0.81 9.77 -8.11
C GLU A 155 1.81 9.44 -6.98
N SER A 156 1.38 9.47 -5.72
CA SER A 156 2.22 9.06 -4.57
C SER A 156 2.45 7.56 -4.50
N ILE A 157 3.64 7.11 -4.10
CA ILE A 157 3.96 5.67 -4.01
C ILE A 157 2.99 4.90 -3.11
N LYS A 158 2.53 5.53 -2.03
CA LYS A 158 1.52 4.99 -1.12
C LYS A 158 0.18 4.72 -1.82
N SER A 159 -0.32 5.71 -2.56
CA SER A 159 -1.58 5.59 -3.31
C SER A 159 -1.50 4.45 -4.33
N HIS A 160 -0.41 4.39 -5.09
CA HIS A 160 -0.24 3.33 -6.07
C HIS A 160 -0.18 1.96 -5.41
N PHE A 161 0.64 1.80 -4.36
CA PHE A 161 0.76 0.54 -3.64
C PHE A 161 -0.59 0.06 -3.07
N ASN A 162 -1.30 0.93 -2.36
CA ASN A 162 -2.60 0.60 -1.77
C ASN A 162 -3.60 0.16 -2.84
N ARG A 163 -3.61 0.82 -4.00
CA ARG A 163 -4.50 0.47 -5.10
C ARG A 163 -4.15 -0.88 -5.73
N GLU A 164 -2.89 -1.12 -6.06
CA GLU A 164 -2.51 -2.36 -6.75
C GLU A 164 -2.65 -3.58 -5.85
N VAL A 165 -2.17 -3.51 -4.61
CA VAL A 165 -2.31 -4.62 -3.65
C VAL A 165 -3.78 -4.79 -3.23
N GLY A 166 -4.49 -3.69 -3.00
CA GLY A 166 -5.92 -3.71 -2.65
C GLY A 166 -6.79 -4.35 -3.71
N LYS A 167 -6.53 -4.09 -5.01
CA LYS A 167 -7.24 -4.74 -6.12
C LYS A 167 -7.02 -6.26 -6.10
N LEU A 168 -5.77 -6.72 -6.01
CA LEU A 168 -5.47 -8.15 -5.98
C LEU A 168 -6.12 -8.85 -4.80
N ILE A 169 -6.05 -8.27 -3.59
CA ILE A 169 -6.69 -8.87 -2.41
C ILE A 169 -8.20 -8.90 -2.59
N SER A 170 -8.82 -7.77 -2.95
CA SER A 170 -10.27 -7.62 -3.10
C SER A 170 -10.86 -8.60 -4.11
N GLU A 171 -10.20 -8.76 -5.26
CA GLU A 171 -10.60 -9.70 -6.31
C GLU A 171 -10.44 -11.15 -5.86
N ALA A 172 -9.33 -11.49 -5.19
CA ALA A 172 -9.05 -12.86 -4.74
C ALA A 172 -10.06 -13.37 -3.70
N ILE A 173 -10.50 -12.50 -2.78
CA ILE A 173 -11.45 -12.87 -1.71
C ILE A 173 -12.90 -12.49 -2.02
N ASN A 174 -13.15 -11.81 -3.15
CA ASN A 174 -14.44 -11.28 -3.55
C ASN A 174 -15.09 -10.40 -2.46
N LYS A 175 -14.32 -9.46 -1.90
CA LYS A 175 -14.78 -8.49 -0.88
C LYS A 175 -14.39 -7.09 -1.33
N PRO A 176 -15.34 -6.16 -1.53
CA PRO A 176 -15.03 -4.83 -2.05
C PRO A 176 -14.29 -3.96 -1.03
N PRO A 177 -13.57 -2.93 -1.49
CA PRO A 177 -12.98 -1.93 -0.61
C PRO A 177 -14.05 -0.99 -0.01
N GLU A 178 -13.87 -0.57 1.24
CA GLU A 178 -14.68 0.47 1.91
C GLU A 178 -13.75 1.48 2.61
N PHE A 179 -13.89 2.76 2.29
CA PHE A 179 -12.95 3.82 2.70
C PHE A 179 -13.34 4.51 4.00
N LEU A 180 -14.63 4.52 4.35
CA LEU A 180 -15.12 5.23 5.53
C LEU A 180 -15.20 4.30 6.74
N LEU A 181 -15.80 3.14 6.55
CA LEU A 181 -16.04 2.15 7.59
C LEU A 181 -15.70 0.74 7.07
N PRO A 182 -14.42 0.41 6.88
CA PRO A 182 -14.01 -0.96 6.60
C PRO A 182 -14.25 -1.86 7.81
N ASP A 183 -14.43 -3.16 7.57
CA ASP A 183 -14.48 -4.16 8.64
C ASP A 183 -13.06 -4.55 9.07
N ILE A 184 -12.14 -4.67 8.11
CA ILE A 184 -10.72 -4.91 8.32
C ILE A 184 -9.90 -3.91 7.51
N THR A 185 -9.01 -3.18 8.16
CA THR A 185 -7.96 -2.43 7.48
C THR A 185 -6.65 -3.18 7.57
N ILE A 186 -6.06 -3.51 6.42
CA ILE A 186 -4.78 -4.20 6.27
C ILE A 186 -3.73 -3.12 6.06
N VAL A 187 -2.82 -2.93 7.01
CA VAL A 187 -1.77 -1.91 6.95
C VAL A 187 -0.43 -2.60 6.73
N PHE A 188 0.19 -2.32 5.59
CA PHE A 188 1.55 -2.77 5.29
C PHE A 188 2.56 -1.75 5.81
N ASP A 189 3.50 -2.17 6.66
CA ASP A 189 4.71 -1.39 6.93
C ASP A 189 5.83 -1.89 6.03
N ILE A 190 6.37 -1.04 5.16
CA ILE A 190 7.23 -1.43 4.05
C ILE A 190 8.56 -0.71 4.12
N THR A 191 9.63 -1.50 4.16
CA THR A 191 11.01 -1.07 3.95
C THR A 191 11.57 -1.69 2.66
N PRO A 192 12.72 -1.22 2.15
CA PRO A 192 13.34 -1.85 0.99
C PRO A 192 13.62 -3.36 1.21
N GLN A 193 14.02 -3.76 2.42
CA GLN A 193 14.45 -5.12 2.72
C GLN A 193 13.30 -6.04 3.20
N SER A 194 12.36 -5.52 3.97
CA SER A 194 11.31 -6.32 4.63
C SER A 194 9.97 -5.57 4.70
N TYR A 195 8.93 -6.28 5.15
CA TYR A 195 7.64 -5.70 5.46
C TYR A 195 6.97 -6.44 6.63
N SER A 196 6.04 -5.77 7.29
CA SER A 196 5.07 -6.38 8.21
C SER A 196 3.65 -6.00 7.81
N ILE A 197 2.69 -6.77 8.31
CA ILE A 197 1.27 -6.55 8.08
C ILE A 197 0.60 -6.42 9.44
N ASP A 198 -0.05 -5.29 9.66
CA ASP A 198 -0.88 -5.03 10.82
C ASP A 198 -2.35 -5.03 10.42
N LEU A 199 -3.18 -5.73 11.18
CA LEU A 199 -4.62 -5.78 10.97
C LEU A 199 -5.33 -4.88 11.98
N ILE A 200 -6.10 -3.93 11.48
CA ILE A 200 -7.03 -3.13 12.29
C ILE A 200 -8.44 -3.67 12.04
N VAL A 201 -8.92 -4.48 12.98
CA VAL A 201 -10.26 -5.08 12.93
C VAL A 201 -11.23 -4.14 13.62
N ARG A 202 -12.32 -3.77 12.92
CA ARG A 202 -13.31 -2.86 13.47
C ARG A 202 -14.08 -3.54 14.60
N ALA A 203 -14.23 -2.83 15.72
CA ALA A 203 -14.99 -3.31 16.87
C ALA A 203 -16.47 -3.56 16.50
N LEU A 204 -17.05 -4.61 17.09
CA LEU A 204 -18.47 -4.88 17.04
C LEU A 204 -19.19 -4.02 18.07
N PHE A 205 -20.27 -3.36 17.64
CA PHE A 205 -21.14 -2.59 18.52
C PHE A 205 -22.44 -3.36 18.73
N ILE A 206 -22.65 -3.82 19.96
CA ILE A 206 -23.85 -4.55 20.35
C ILE A 206 -24.68 -3.63 21.25
N TYR A 207 -25.91 -3.36 20.80
CA TYR A 207 -26.86 -2.52 21.53
C TYR A 207 -28.02 -3.34 22.04
N GLY A 208 -28.46 -3.06 23.27
CA GLY A 208 -29.59 -3.72 23.89
C GLY A 208 -30.08 -3.00 25.12
N ARG A 209 -30.95 -3.67 25.86
CA ARG A 209 -31.46 -3.22 27.17
C ARG A 209 -31.33 -4.36 28.16
N TYR A 210 -31.03 -4.04 29.41
CA TYR A 210 -30.97 -5.01 30.50
C TYR A 210 -31.86 -4.56 31.65
N ASN A 211 -32.42 -5.52 32.36
CA ASN A 211 -33.12 -5.28 33.62
C ASN A 211 -32.19 -5.63 34.78
N LYS A 212 -31.99 -4.70 35.70
CA LYS A 212 -31.17 -4.90 36.90
C LYS A 212 -32.07 -5.04 38.12
N TYR A 213 -32.24 -6.26 38.59
CA TYR A 213 -33.10 -6.58 39.75
C TYR A 213 -32.36 -6.47 41.10
N LEU A 214 -31.03 -6.56 41.09
CA LEU A 214 -30.20 -6.46 42.30
C LEU A 214 -29.73 -5.02 42.55
N ARG A 215 -29.87 -4.54 43.79
CA ARG A 215 -29.49 -3.16 44.16
C ARG A 215 -27.99 -3.00 44.47
N ASN A 216 -27.29 -4.09 44.80
CA ASN A 216 -25.95 -4.09 45.38
C ASN A 216 -24.80 -4.33 44.38
N ILE A 217 -25.09 -4.42 43.07
CA ILE A 217 -24.06 -4.51 42.03
C ILE A 217 -23.97 -3.18 41.28
N PRO A 218 -22.78 -2.62 40.97
CA PRO A 218 -22.64 -1.47 40.08
C PRO A 218 -22.95 -1.81 38.61
N GLN A 219 -22.96 -0.78 37.76
CA GLN A 219 -23.18 -0.93 36.32
C GLN A 219 -21.91 -1.40 35.61
N THR A 220 -20.81 -0.68 35.81
CA THR A 220 -19.45 -1.06 35.37
C THR A 220 -18.68 -1.71 36.52
N HIS A 221 -17.58 -2.37 36.20
CA HIS A 221 -16.65 -2.89 37.21
C HIS A 221 -15.97 -1.75 37.99
N TRP A 222 -15.69 -1.97 39.27
CA TRP A 222 -15.05 -0.98 40.15
C TRP A 222 -13.82 -1.59 40.78
N ASN A 223 -12.65 -1.05 40.42
CA ASN A 223 -11.39 -1.42 41.02
C ASN A 223 -11.34 -0.99 42.50
N CYS A 224 -10.72 -1.81 43.35
CA CYS A 224 -10.48 -1.48 44.74
C CYS A 224 -9.64 -0.20 44.83
N GLY A 225 -10.13 0.82 45.52
CA GLY A 225 -9.46 2.12 45.64
C GLY A 225 -8.06 2.06 46.27
N ASN A 226 -7.76 1.05 47.09
CA ASN A 226 -6.46 0.89 47.75
C ASN A 226 -5.39 0.27 46.82
N CYS A 227 -5.74 -0.71 46.01
CA CYS A 227 -4.78 -1.47 45.18
C CYS A 227 -4.93 -1.22 43.67
N MET A 228 -5.94 -0.44 43.26
CA MET A 228 -6.22 -0.10 41.87
C MET A 228 -6.33 -1.33 40.95
N GLY A 229 -6.98 -2.39 41.42
CA GLY A 229 -7.17 -3.63 40.65
C GLY A 229 -6.13 -4.72 40.87
N LYS A 230 -5.01 -4.44 41.57
CA LYS A 230 -3.92 -5.42 41.75
C LYS A 230 -4.23 -6.57 42.72
N GLY A 231 -5.17 -6.36 43.65
CA GLY A 231 -5.44 -7.25 44.78
C GLY A 231 -4.67 -6.85 46.03
N CYS A 232 -5.36 -6.83 47.18
CA CYS A 232 -4.78 -6.61 48.50
C CYS A 232 -5.67 -7.23 49.59
N GLU A 233 -5.16 -7.33 50.82
CA GLU A 233 -5.91 -7.90 51.95
C GLU A 233 -7.30 -7.24 52.14
N LEU A 234 -7.41 -5.92 51.95
CA LEU A 234 -8.67 -5.19 52.10
C LEU A 234 -9.77 -5.59 51.11
N CYS A 235 -9.40 -6.07 49.92
CA CYS A 235 -10.36 -6.57 48.93
C CYS A 235 -10.33 -8.10 48.82
N ASN A 236 -9.79 -8.78 49.83
CA ASN A 236 -9.58 -10.24 49.82
C ASN A 236 -8.86 -10.70 48.55
N PHE A 237 -7.85 -9.94 48.11
CA PHE A 237 -7.03 -10.19 46.92
C PHE A 237 -7.78 -10.21 45.57
N THR A 238 -9.05 -9.83 45.53
CA THR A 238 -9.85 -9.80 44.28
C THR A 238 -9.47 -8.63 43.37
N GLY A 239 -8.89 -7.57 43.92
CA GLY A 239 -8.66 -6.32 43.22
C GLY A 239 -9.90 -5.44 43.04
N LYS A 240 -11.07 -5.88 43.50
CA LYS A 240 -12.36 -5.22 43.22
C LYS A 240 -12.97 -4.58 44.47
N GLN A 241 -13.75 -3.51 44.29
CA GLN A 241 -14.54 -2.89 45.36
C GLN A 241 -15.89 -3.60 45.56
N TYR A 242 -16.53 -4.00 44.46
CA TYR A 242 -17.76 -4.80 44.47
C TYR A 242 -17.47 -6.17 43.86
N PRO A 243 -18.14 -7.25 44.29
CA PRO A 243 -17.86 -8.60 43.78
C PRO A 243 -18.07 -8.77 42.27
N THR A 244 -19.07 -8.09 41.70
CA THR A 244 -19.41 -8.12 40.27
C THR A 244 -20.17 -6.85 39.88
N SER A 245 -20.32 -6.63 38.58
CA SER A 245 -21.10 -5.56 37.96
C SER A 245 -22.02 -6.09 36.86
N VAL A 246 -22.90 -5.23 36.31
CA VAL A 246 -23.71 -5.58 35.14
C VAL A 246 -22.82 -5.87 33.93
N GLU A 247 -21.80 -5.06 33.70
CA GLU A 247 -20.76 -5.27 32.68
C GLU A 247 -20.13 -6.66 32.79
N GLU A 248 -19.62 -7.02 33.97
CA GLU A 248 -18.96 -8.31 34.20
C GLU A 248 -19.88 -9.51 34.04
N LEU A 249 -21.21 -9.32 34.16
CA LEU A 249 -22.19 -10.37 33.91
C LEU A 249 -22.55 -10.48 32.42
N ILE A 250 -22.46 -9.42 31.63
CA ILE A 250 -22.94 -9.40 30.24
C ILE A 250 -21.78 -9.59 29.25
N SER A 251 -20.69 -8.84 29.43
CA SER A 251 -19.57 -8.79 28.49
C SER A 251 -18.95 -10.16 28.18
N PRO A 252 -18.73 -11.08 29.13
CA PRO A 252 -18.08 -12.36 28.84
C PRO A 252 -18.81 -13.19 27.78
N PHE A 253 -20.14 -13.14 27.74
CA PHE A 253 -20.94 -13.84 26.72
C PHE A 253 -20.59 -13.34 25.33
N PHE A 254 -20.64 -12.01 25.12
CA PHE A 254 -20.34 -11.43 23.81
C PHE A 254 -18.88 -11.57 23.42
N VAL A 255 -17.95 -11.44 24.36
CA VAL A 255 -16.51 -11.65 24.10
C VAL A 255 -16.27 -13.09 23.63
N SER A 256 -16.86 -14.07 24.32
CA SER A 256 -16.71 -15.48 23.95
C SER A 256 -17.32 -15.80 22.58
N GLU A 257 -18.53 -15.32 22.29
CA GLU A 257 -19.25 -15.61 21.05
C GLU A 257 -18.66 -14.87 19.84
N SER A 258 -18.04 -13.71 20.04
CA SER A 258 -17.41 -12.92 18.97
C SER A 258 -15.91 -13.16 18.80
N PHE A 259 -15.32 -14.03 19.63
CA PHE A 259 -13.87 -14.26 19.68
C PHE A 259 -13.06 -12.96 19.86
N ALA A 260 -13.65 -11.94 20.51
CA ALA A 260 -12.99 -10.67 20.75
C ALA A 260 -11.92 -10.79 21.84
N THR A 261 -10.90 -9.92 21.80
CA THR A 261 -9.85 -9.88 22.83
C THR A 261 -10.31 -9.19 24.11
N ASP A 262 -11.23 -8.22 23.98
CA ASP A 262 -11.73 -7.39 25.09
C ASP A 262 -13.09 -6.75 24.71
N SER A 263 -13.74 -6.10 25.68
CA SER A 263 -14.97 -5.35 25.49
C SER A 263 -14.95 -4.01 26.23
N LYS A 264 -15.74 -3.05 25.74
CA LYS A 264 -16.04 -1.81 26.46
C LYS A 264 -17.54 -1.68 26.63
N PHE A 265 -17.99 -1.62 27.88
CA PHE A 265 -19.40 -1.44 28.21
C PHE A 265 -19.74 0.04 28.36
N HIS A 266 -20.83 0.49 27.70
CA HIS A 266 -21.40 1.82 27.91
C HIS A 266 -22.86 1.72 28.31
N GLY A 267 -23.20 2.46 29.36
CA GLY A 267 -24.52 2.52 29.94
C GLY A 267 -25.18 3.88 29.77
N ALA A 268 -26.36 3.94 29.15
CA ALA A 268 -27.11 5.19 29.10
C ALA A 268 -27.54 5.63 30.51
N GLY A 269 -26.98 6.73 31.01
CA GLY A 269 -27.39 7.35 32.28
C GLY A 269 -26.38 7.29 33.43
N ARG A 270 -25.18 6.70 33.23
CA ARG A 270 -24.03 6.78 34.14
C ARG A 270 -22.75 6.28 33.48
#